data_AF-A0A7J3RXF3-F1
#
_entry.id   AF-A0A7J3RXF3-F1
#
_cell.length_a   1.000
_cell.length_b   1.000
_cell.length_c   1.000
_cell.angle_alpha   90.00
_cell.angle_beta   90.00
_cell.angle_gamma   90.00
#
_symmetry.space_group_name_H-M   'P 1'
#
loop_
_entity.id
_entity.type
_entity.pdbx_description
1 polymer ?
#
loop_
_entity_poly.entity_id
_entity_poly.type
_entity_poly.pdbx_seq_one_letter_code
_entity_poly.pdbx_strand_id
1 'polypeptide(L)'
;MKIAIDHARMGAVAGFLEGHLLLDGHKIRFKGVAFGRYGGQNVRVEFSPGARRALKKRGIDPDELASRVQQKIVQGDFEVVQNPSAGKDG
;
A
#
# COMPACT_ATOMS: atom_id res chain seq x y z
N MET A 1 -7.54 -11.15 2.27
CA MET A 1 -6.30 -10.36 2.42
C MET A 1 -6.64 -9.04 3.05
N LYS A 2 -6.07 -8.72 4.21
CA LYS A 2 -6.26 -7.42 4.87
C LYS A 2 -5.13 -6.48 4.46
N ILE A 3 -5.46 -5.23 4.15
CA ILE A 3 -4.50 -4.18 3.79
C ILE A 3 -4.61 -3.09 4.84
N ALA A 4 -3.47 -2.67 5.38
CA ALA A 4 -3.38 -1.57 6.32
C ALA A 4 -2.38 -0.54 5.79
N ILE A 5 -2.79 0.72 5.76
CA ILE A 5 -1.93 1.86 5.46
C ILE A 5 -1.36 2.37 6.79
N ASP A 6 -0.03 2.25 6.95
CA ASP A 6 0.69 2.67 8.15
C ASP A 6 1.00 4.18 8.11
N HIS A 7 1.41 4.68 6.94
CA HIS A 7 1.74 6.08 6.73
C HIS A 7 1.29 6.54 5.35
N ALA A 8 0.74 7.75 5.27
CA ALA A 8 0.44 8.43 4.03
C ALA A 8 0.97 9.86 4.09
N ARG A 9 1.70 10.27 3.04
CA ARG A 9 2.17 11.65 2.84
C ARG A 9 1.62 12.14 1.52
N MET A 10 0.61 13.00 1.57
CA MET A 10 -0.03 13.54 0.38
C MET A 10 0.69 14.82 -0.04
N GLY A 11 1.29 14.81 -1.23
CA GLY A 11 1.83 16.00 -1.87
C GLY A 11 0.88 16.58 -2.91
N ALA A 12 1.21 17.76 -3.44
CA ALA A 12 0.40 18.43 -4.47
C ALA A 12 0.30 17.66 -5.79
N VAL A 13 1.34 16.87 -6.12
CA VAL A 13 1.47 16.12 -7.38
C VAL A 13 1.34 14.61 -7.17
N ALA A 14 1.88 14.09 -6.07
CA ALA A 14 1.88 12.67 -5.74
C ALA A 14 1.72 12.48 -4.23
N GLY A 15 1.00 11.43 -3.85
CA GLY A 15 0.96 10.90 -2.49
C GLY A 15 1.86 9.68 -2.37
N PHE A 16 2.61 9.59 -1.29
CA PHE A 16 3.37 8.41 -0.92
C PHE A 16 2.63 7.67 0.18
N LEU A 17 2.54 6.36 0.06
CA LEU A 17 1.93 5.51 1.07
C LEU A 17 2.88 4.36 1.42
N GLU A 18 2.92 4.05 2.71
CA GLU A 18 3.60 2.89 3.25
C GLU A 18 2.55 2.06 3.97
N GLY A 19 2.54 0.77 3.70
CA GLY A 19 1.53 -0.12 4.22
C GLY A 19 2.02 -1.55 4.33
N HIS A 20 1.13 -2.39 4.81
CA HIS A 20 1.34 -3.82 4.82
C HIS A 20 0.06 -4.56 4.52
N LEU A 21 0.22 -5.76 3.97
CA LEU A 21 -0.85 -6.74 3.87
C LEU A 21 -0.58 -7.92 4.79
N LEU A 22 -1.65 -8.57 5.22
CA LEU A 22 -1.61 -9.88 5.86
C LEU A 22 -1.99 -10.95 4.82
N LEU A 23 -1.02 -11.82 4.52
CA LEU A 23 -1.16 -12.96 3.62
C LEU A 23 -0.71 -14.22 4.35
N ASP A 24 -1.64 -15.16 4.56
CA ASP A 24 -1.38 -16.43 5.28
C ASP A 24 -0.67 -16.21 6.64
N GLY A 25 -1.12 -15.22 7.41
CA GLY A 25 -0.54 -14.86 8.70
C GLY A 25 0.79 -14.10 8.64
N HIS A 26 1.35 -13.87 7.45
CA HIS A 26 2.60 -13.13 7.26
C HIS A 26 2.32 -11.67 6.91
N LYS A 27 2.99 -10.76 7.63
CA LYS A 27 2.97 -9.32 7.33
C LYS A 27 3.96 -9.00 6.23
N ILE A 28 3.46 -8.52 5.09
CA ILE A 28 4.25 -8.14 3.92
C ILE A 28 4.14 -6.64 3.73
N ARG A 29 5.27 -5.94 3.87
CA ARG A 29 5.33 -4.48 3.71
C ARG A 29 5.42 -4.11 2.23
N PHE A 30 4.76 -3.02 1.88
CA PHE A 30 4.82 -2.41 0.56
C PHE A 30 4.96 -0.90 0.67
N LYS A 31 5.46 -0.30 -0.40
CA LYS A 31 5.37 1.13 -0.65
C LYS A 31 4.43 1.35 -1.81
N GLY A 32 3.76 2.48 -1.83
CA GLY A 32 2.99 2.89 -2.97
C GLY A 32 3.10 4.37 -3.24
N VAL A 33 2.79 4.71 -4.49
CA VAL A 33 2.69 6.08 -4.94
C VAL A 33 1.34 6.25 -5.59
N ALA A 34 0.55 7.18 -5.06
CA ALA A 34 -0.76 7.57 -5.57
C ALA A 34 -0.59 8.86 -6.38
N PHE A 35 -1.05 8.86 -7.62
CA PHE A 35 -1.02 10.02 -8.51
C PHE A 35 -2.45 10.42 -8.91
N GLY A 36 -2.71 11.73 -8.96
CA GLY A 36 -3.89 12.31 -9.63
C GLY A 36 -4.83 13.16 -8.77
N ARG A 37 -5.53 14.08 -9.45
CA ARG A 37 -6.79 14.74 -9.02
C ARG A 37 -7.82 14.63 -10.16
N TYR A 38 -9.08 14.44 -9.76
CA TYR A 38 -10.30 14.26 -10.58
C TYR A 38 -10.35 12.97 -11.42
N GLY A 39 -11.16 11.99 -10.98
CA GLY A 39 -11.71 10.92 -11.84
C GLY A 39 -10.92 9.61 -12.00
N GLY A 40 -9.67 9.49 -11.53
CA GLY A 40 -8.88 8.26 -11.72
C GLY A 40 -7.60 8.23 -10.91
N GLN A 41 -7.71 7.91 -9.61
CA GLN A 41 -6.54 7.70 -8.75
C GLN A 41 -5.74 6.50 -9.27
N ASN A 42 -4.52 6.73 -9.73
CA ASN A 42 -3.60 5.65 -10.09
C ASN A 42 -2.70 5.41 -8.89
N VAL A 43 -2.81 4.23 -8.29
CA VAL A 43 -1.90 3.78 -7.23
C VAL A 43 -0.97 2.75 -7.81
N ARG A 44 0.33 2.98 -7.68
CA ARG A 44 1.36 1.98 -7.95
C ARG A 44 1.84 1.41 -6.62
N VAL A 45 1.86 0.09 -6.49
CA VAL A 45 2.36 -0.62 -5.31
C VAL A 45 3.62 -1.39 -5.69
N GLU A 46 4.62 -1.34 -4.81
CA GLU A 46 5.85 -2.08 -4.99
C GLU A 46 6.30 -2.75 -3.68
N PHE A 47 6.66 -4.03 -3.80
CA PHE A 47 7.26 -4.81 -2.73
C PHE A 47 8.77 -4.66 -2.75
N SER A 48 9.39 -4.67 -1.56
CA SER A 48 10.85 -4.67 -1.46
C SER A 48 11.46 -5.91 -2.14
N PRO A 49 12.73 -5.87 -2.61
CA PRO A 49 13.37 -7.02 -3.23
C PRO A 49 13.34 -8.29 -2.35
N GLY A 50 13.49 -8.13 -1.03
CA GLY A 50 13.37 -9.23 -0.07
C GLY A 50 11.95 -9.81 0.00
N ALA A 51 10.92 -8.97 0.03
CA ALA A 51 9.53 -9.39 0.01
C ALA A 51 9.18 -10.11 -1.30
N ARG A 52 9.61 -9.59 -2.46
CA ARG A 52 9.43 -10.24 -3.76
C ARG A 52 10.04 -11.64 -3.80
N ARG A 53 11.25 -11.81 -3.25
CA ARG A 53 11.90 -13.13 -3.14
C ARG A 53 11.12 -14.07 -2.23
N ALA A 54 10.61 -13.59 -1.10
CA ALA A 54 9.82 -14.40 -0.18
C ALA A 54 8.47 -14.84 -0.78
N LEU A 55 7.81 -13.96 -1.53
CA LEU A 55 6.58 -14.26 -2.28
C LEU A 55 6.81 -15.34 -3.33
N LYS A 56 7.84 -15.17 -4.17
CA LYS A 56 8.19 -16.15 -5.21
C LYS A 56 8.51 -17.54 -4.65
N LYS A 57 9.21 -17.61 -3.51
CA LYS A 57 9.48 -18.89 -2.80
C LYS A 57 8.23 -19.62 -2.34
N ARG A 58 7.11 -18.90 -2.20
CA ARG A 58 5.80 -19.45 -1.80
C ARG A 58 4.88 -19.68 -3.01
N GLY A 59 5.38 -19.54 -4.23
CA GLY A 59 4.59 -19.69 -5.45
C GLY A 59 3.66 -18.52 -5.73
N ILE A 60 3.86 -17.37 -5.09
CA ILE A 60 3.04 -16.18 -5.27
C ILE A 60 3.76 -15.22 -6.23
N ASP A 61 3.08 -14.81 -7.29
CA ASP A 61 3.58 -13.78 -8.19
C ASP A 61 3.49 -12.39 -7.52
N PRO A 62 4.62 -11.69 -7.30
CA PRO A 62 4.61 -10.41 -6.61
C PRO A 62 3.95 -9.30 -7.43
N ASP A 63 3.95 -9.38 -8.76
CA ASP A 63 3.37 -8.38 -9.64
C ASP A 63 1.84 -8.57 -9.73
N GLU A 64 1.35 -9.81 -9.77
CA GLU A 64 -0.08 -10.11 -9.61
C GLU A 64 -0.60 -9.65 -8.24
N LEU A 65 0.14 -9.96 -7.17
CA LEU A 65 -0.23 -9.53 -5.82
C LEU A 65 -0.25 -8.01 -5.70
N ALA A 66 0.73 -7.31 -6.29
CA ALA A 66 0.78 -5.85 -6.28
C ALA A 66 -0.45 -5.26 -7.00
N SER A 67 -0.82 -5.81 -8.16
CA SER A 67 -2.03 -5.40 -8.90
C SER A 67 -3.30 -5.55 -8.05
N ARG A 68 -3.44 -6.66 -7.31
CA ARG A 68 -4.56 -6.89 -6.39
C ARG A 68 -4.58 -5.90 -5.23
N VAL A 69 -3.42 -5.56 -4.66
CA VAL A 69 -3.30 -4.54 -3.62
C VAL A 69 -3.71 -3.17 -4.17
N GLN A 70 -3.25 -2.80 -5.37
CA GLN A 70 -3.62 -1.54 -6.03
C GLN A 70 -5.13 -1.42 -6.24
N GLN A 71 -5.76 -2.47 -6.78
CA GLN A 71 -7.21 -2.48 -7.00
C GLN A 71 -7.98 -2.28 -5.70
N LYS A 72 -7.59 -2.95 -4.62
CA LYS A 72 -8.22 -2.78 -3.31
C LYS A 72 -8.06 -1.37 -2.76
N ILE A 73 -6.87 -0.76 -2.89
CA ILE A 73 -6.66 0.63 -2.47
C ILE A 73 -7.58 1.57 -3.26
N VAL A 74 -7.67 1.40 -4.58
CA VAL A 74 -8.55 2.21 -5.45
C VAL A 74 -10.03 2.02 -5.11
N GLN A 75 -10.42 0.82 -4.67
CA GLN A 75 -11.79 0.50 -4.24
C GLN A 75 -12.11 0.98 -2.81
N GLY A 76 -11.14 1.53 -2.07
CA GLY A 76 -11.32 1.90 -0.66
C GLY A 76 -11.32 0.73 0.32
N ASP A 77 -10.89 -0.46 -0.11
CA ASP A 77 -10.83 -1.69 0.68
C ASP A 77 -9.45 -1.78 1.39
N PHE A 78 -9.24 -0.88 2.35
CA PHE A 78 -8.08 -0.83 3.22
C PHE A 78 -8.42 -0.21 4.58
N GLU A 79 -7.61 -0.53 5.58
CA GLU A 79 -7.69 0.06 6.91
C GLU A 79 -6.59 1.13 7.05
N VAL A 80 -6.88 2.26 7.69
CA VAL A 80 -5.85 3.25 8.03
C VAL A 80 -5.45 3.03 9.48
N VAL A 81 -4.18 2.76 9.73
CA VAL A 81 -3.64 2.70 11.08
C VAL A 81 -3.48 4.14 11.57
N GLN A 82 -4.52 4.68 12.21
CA GLN A 82 -4.42 5.99 12.85
C GLN A 82 -3.47 5.88 14.05
N ASN A 83 -2.26 6.40 13.90
CA ASN A 83 -1.45 6.74 15.07
C ASN A 83 -1.89 8.16 15.50
N PRO A 84 -2.43 8.38 16.71
CA PRO A 84 -3.04 9.64 17.14
C PRO A 84 -2.08 10.84 17.33
N SER A 85 -0.99 10.93 16.55
CA SER A 85 0.04 11.97 16.69
C SER A 85 0.27 12.74 15.39
N ALA A 86 -0.71 13.54 14.98
CA ALA A 86 -0.51 14.64 14.03
C ALA A 86 -1.52 15.76 14.30
N GLY A 87 -1.58 16.23 15.54
CA GLY A 87 -2.17 17.52 15.90
C GLY A 87 -1.07 18.44 16.39
N LYS A 88 -0.51 19.26 15.48
CA LYS A 88 0.04 20.59 15.78
C LYS A 88 -0.12 21.44 14.51
N ASP A 89 -1.34 21.91 14.33
CA ASP A 89 -1.59 23.20 13.69
C ASP A 89 -0.92 24.25 14.59
N GLY A 90 -0.10 25.11 14.01
CA GLY A 90 0.59 26.22 14.66
C GLY A 90 0.75 27.35 13.65
#